data_AF-A0A2W6C3F5-F1
#
_entry.id   AF-A0A2W6C3F5-F1
#
_cell.length_a   1.000
_cell.length_b   1.000
_cell.length_c   1.000
_cell.angle_alpha   90.00
_cell.angle_beta   90.00
_cell.angle_gamma   90.00
#
_symmetry.space_group_name_H-M   'P 1'
#
loop_
_entity.id
_entity.type
_entity.pdbx_description
1 polymer ?
#
loop_
_entity_poly.entity_id
_entity_poly.type
_entity_poly.pdbx_seq_one_letter_code
_entity_poly.pdbx_strand_id
1 'polypeptide(L)'
;MSEPVPNDVDSLAEVRAAAAGPNPSGQVPGRHVICGTCHLIRCRAEGDQWCLCPKPEDQEADGKPLSRAWTQEVELCRCCAAEALVANSHWAHWFCADCLPRVRALNQAFSRCVIPIGWHPLVNRVVFDPGRQPGPDAMTAFTDQVLAYLEEGSGMEAYAIALVKRTAGRLGFAEDADIDLDQYLAAAQLALTLGVLDKGEAFARLTQGAGAPPT
;
A
#
# COMPACT_ATOMS: atom_id res chain seq x y z
N MET A 1 2.52 -30.80 -25.89
CA MET A 1 1.61 -31.28 -24.83
C MET A 1 1.38 -30.09 -23.92
N SER A 2 0.28 -29.37 -24.12
CA SER A 2 -0.08 -28.24 -23.27
C SER A 2 -0.72 -28.80 -22.02
N GLU A 3 -0.13 -28.54 -20.85
CA GLU A 3 -0.77 -28.85 -19.58
C GLU A 3 -2.09 -28.06 -19.47
N PRO A 4 -3.15 -28.67 -18.93
CA PRO A 4 -4.41 -27.96 -18.71
C PRO A 4 -4.15 -26.81 -17.73
N VAL A 5 -4.45 -25.58 -18.15
CA VAL A 5 -4.51 -24.42 -17.26
C VAL A 5 -5.53 -24.76 -16.15
N PRO A 6 -5.16 -24.63 -14.86
CA PRO A 6 -6.08 -24.87 -13.76
C PRO A 6 -7.35 -24.05 -13.97
N ASN A 7 -8.50 -24.67 -13.77
CA ASN A 7 -9.79 -24.01 -13.94
C ASN A 7 -9.91 -22.90 -12.88
N ASP A 8 -10.06 -21.64 -13.29
CA ASP A 8 -10.06 -20.45 -12.42
C ASP A 8 -11.04 -20.54 -11.22
N VAL A 9 -12.09 -21.35 -11.36
CA VAL A 9 -13.14 -21.56 -10.35
C VAL A 9 -12.63 -22.33 -9.13
N ASP A 10 -11.78 -23.34 -9.34
CA ASP A 10 -11.24 -24.16 -8.23
C ASP A 10 -10.20 -23.35 -7.42
N SER A 11 -9.38 -22.56 -8.12
CA SER A 11 -8.37 -21.71 -7.49
C SER A 11 -8.98 -20.63 -6.58
N LEU A 12 -10.10 -20.03 -6.99
CA LEU A 12 -10.83 -19.06 -6.17
C LEU A 12 -11.50 -19.69 -4.94
N ALA A 13 -12.00 -20.91 -5.07
CA ALA A 13 -12.58 -21.64 -3.94
C ALA A 13 -11.52 -21.96 -2.88
N GLU A 14 -10.32 -22.36 -3.30
CA GLU A 14 -9.19 -22.60 -2.39
C GLU A 14 -8.75 -21.34 -1.65
N VAL A 15 -8.62 -20.21 -2.36
CA VAL A 15 -8.29 -18.92 -1.74
C VAL A 15 -9.35 -18.50 -0.72
N ARG A 16 -10.63 -18.63 -1.07
CA ARG A 16 -11.74 -18.29 -0.16
C ARG A 16 -11.79 -19.22 1.05
N ALA A 17 -11.49 -20.50 0.88
CA ALA A 17 -11.41 -21.44 1.99
C ALA A 17 -10.27 -21.06 2.95
N ALA A 18 -9.13 -20.61 2.44
CA ALA A 18 -8.04 -20.09 3.26
C ALA A 18 -8.44 -18.80 3.99
N ALA A 19 -9.15 -17.88 3.33
CA ALA A 19 -9.66 -16.64 3.92
C ALA A 19 -10.76 -16.87 4.97
N ALA A 20 -11.59 -17.89 4.78
CA ALA A 20 -12.67 -18.29 5.70
C ALA A 20 -12.20 -19.25 6.80
N GLY A 21 -10.97 -19.75 6.72
CA GLY A 21 -10.43 -20.71 7.66
C GLY A 21 -10.36 -20.11 9.07
N PRO A 22 -10.70 -20.87 10.13
CA PRO A 22 -10.39 -20.46 11.49
C PRO A 22 -8.88 -20.23 11.60
N ASN A 23 -8.45 -19.21 12.36
CA ASN A 23 -7.04 -19.01 12.70
C ASN A 23 -6.45 -20.36 13.12
N PRO A 24 -5.50 -20.95 12.37
CA PRO A 24 -5.15 -22.36 12.53
C PRO A 24 -4.77 -22.66 13.97
N SER A 25 -5.68 -23.34 14.66
CA SER A 25 -5.52 -24.00 15.96
C SER A 25 -4.61 -23.28 16.97
N GLY A 26 -5.14 -22.26 17.66
CA GLY A 26 -4.56 -21.74 18.91
C GLY A 26 -3.51 -20.63 18.78
N GLN A 27 -3.29 -20.08 17.59
CA GLN A 27 -2.53 -18.83 17.45
C GLN A 27 -3.31 -17.66 18.08
N VAL A 28 -2.62 -16.90 18.94
CA VAL A 28 -3.08 -15.58 19.38
C VAL A 28 -3.37 -14.75 18.12
N PRO A 29 -4.51 -14.04 18.01
CA PRO A 29 -4.77 -13.16 16.88
C PRO A 29 -3.57 -12.26 16.62
N GLY A 30 -3.22 -12.06 15.35
CA GLY A 30 -2.06 -11.24 14.96
C GLY A 30 -2.15 -9.85 15.58
N ARG A 31 -1.01 -9.24 15.90
CA ARG A 31 -0.95 -7.90 16.52
C ARG A 31 -1.66 -6.83 15.68
N HIS A 32 -1.76 -7.04 14.37
CA HIS A 32 -2.29 -6.08 13.40
C HIS A 32 -3.58 -6.57 12.72
N VAL A 33 -4.46 -5.63 12.40
CA VAL A 33 -5.66 -5.84 11.60
C VAL A 33 -5.80 -4.80 10.52
N ILE A 34 -6.36 -5.19 9.39
CA ILE A 34 -6.88 -4.28 8.37
C ILE A 34 -8.28 -3.87 8.82
N CYS A 35 -8.50 -2.57 8.99
CA CYS A 35 -9.78 -2.04 9.44
C CYS A 35 -10.87 -2.25 8.37
N GLY A 36 -12.03 -2.80 8.75
CA GLY A 36 -13.16 -3.00 7.84
C GLY A 36 -13.77 -1.70 7.30
N THR A 37 -13.58 -0.58 8.00
CA THR A 37 -14.16 0.72 7.59
C THR A 37 -13.25 1.53 6.67
N CYS A 38 -11.96 1.64 6.98
CA CYS A 38 -11.02 2.49 6.22
C CYS A 38 -9.92 1.70 5.49
N HIS A 39 -9.86 0.39 5.67
CA HIS A 39 -8.88 -0.52 5.06
C HIS A 39 -7.41 -0.19 5.33
N LEU A 40 -7.13 0.66 6.32
CA LEU A 40 -5.79 0.88 6.85
C LEU A 40 -5.47 -0.14 7.94
N ILE A 41 -4.18 -0.41 8.11
CA ILE A 41 -3.69 -1.32 9.15
C ILE A 41 -3.64 -0.58 10.49
N ARG A 42 -4.12 -1.23 11.55
CA ARG A 42 -4.03 -0.78 12.94
C ARG A 42 -3.60 -1.92 13.86
N CYS A 43 -3.07 -1.59 15.03
CA CYS A 43 -2.87 -2.57 16.09
C CYS A 43 -4.20 -2.99 16.72
N ARG A 44 -4.33 -4.27 17.12
CA ARG A 44 -5.49 -4.81 17.87
C ARG A 44 -5.53 -4.32 19.32
N ALA A 45 -4.36 -4.21 19.95
CA ALA A 45 -4.14 -3.78 21.33
C ALA A 45 -2.79 -3.06 21.43
N GLU A 46 -2.50 -2.43 22.60
CA GLU A 46 -1.23 -1.80 23.01
C GLU A 46 -0.18 -1.70 21.88
N GLY A 47 -0.32 -0.64 21.08
CA GLY A 47 0.55 -0.41 19.94
C GLY A 47 0.29 0.97 19.37
N ASP A 48 1.32 1.53 18.77
CA ASP A 48 1.25 2.92 18.36
C ASP A 48 0.56 3.07 17.00
N GLN A 49 0.34 2.03 16.20
CA GLN A 49 -0.29 2.18 14.88
C GLN A 49 -1.82 2.26 14.93
N TRP A 50 -2.36 3.40 14.47
CA TRP A 50 -3.80 3.69 14.38
C TRP A 50 -4.25 3.76 12.91
N CYS A 51 -5.53 3.45 12.68
CA CYS A 51 -6.18 3.73 11.40
C CYS A 51 -6.79 5.16 11.37
N LEU A 52 -7.40 5.58 10.26
CA LEU A 52 -8.04 6.89 10.13
C LEU A 52 -9.45 6.99 10.73
N CYS A 53 -10.04 5.88 11.18
CA CYS A 53 -11.36 5.92 11.77
C CYS A 53 -11.35 6.79 13.05
N PRO A 54 -12.30 7.73 13.19
CA PRO A 54 -12.40 8.53 14.40
C PRO A 54 -12.77 7.62 15.56
N LYS A 55 -12.02 7.68 16.66
CA LYS A 55 -12.50 7.13 17.93
C LYS A 55 -13.08 8.28 18.77
N PRO A 56 -14.11 8.00 19.58
CA PRO A 56 -14.68 9.00 20.49
C PRO A 56 -13.65 9.67 21.39
N GLU A 57 -12.62 8.93 21.81
CA GLU A 57 -11.52 9.38 22.66
C GLU A 57 -10.41 10.15 21.94
N ASP A 58 -10.39 10.15 20.60
CA ASP A 58 -9.32 10.75 19.79
C ASP A 58 -9.58 12.22 19.41
N GLN A 59 -10.52 12.86 20.10
CA GLN A 59 -10.81 14.29 19.98
C GLN A 59 -10.10 15.05 21.10
N GLU A 60 -9.31 16.06 20.74
CA GLU A 60 -8.86 17.09 21.67
C GLU A 60 -10.07 17.74 22.37
N ALA A 61 -9.86 18.39 23.51
CA ALA A 61 -10.93 19.07 24.24
C ALA A 61 -11.67 20.15 23.40
N ASP A 62 -11.08 20.59 22.28
CA ASP A 62 -11.64 21.52 21.30
C ASP A 62 -12.21 20.84 20.03
N GLY A 63 -12.26 19.50 19.99
CA GLY A 63 -12.81 18.71 18.88
C GLY A 63 -11.84 18.45 17.73
N LYS A 64 -10.58 18.89 17.82
CA LYS A 64 -9.57 18.57 16.79
C LYS A 64 -9.10 17.12 16.92
N PRO A 65 -8.83 16.42 15.80
CA PRO A 65 -8.22 15.11 15.86
C PRO A 65 -6.78 15.23 16.38
N LEU A 66 -6.41 14.43 17.38
CA LEU A 66 -5.02 14.32 17.81
C LEU A 66 -4.13 13.98 16.60
N SER A 67 -3.02 14.70 16.45
CA SER A 67 -2.02 14.47 15.39
C SER A 67 -1.46 13.05 15.49
N ARG A 68 -1.94 12.13 14.64
CA ARG A 68 -1.48 10.72 14.55
C ARG A 68 -0.23 10.55 13.67
N ALA A 69 0.58 11.59 13.54
CA ALA A 69 1.40 11.81 12.36
C ALA A 69 2.52 10.79 12.09
N TRP A 70 2.95 9.94 13.04
CA TRP A 70 4.09 9.05 12.80
C TRP A 70 4.08 7.81 13.68
N THR A 71 3.11 6.92 13.50
CA THR A 71 3.06 5.67 14.26
C THR A 71 2.88 4.42 13.41
N GLN A 72 3.18 4.52 12.11
CA GLN A 72 3.05 3.41 11.19
C GLN A 72 4.21 2.43 11.36
N GLU A 73 3.94 1.26 11.93
CA GLU A 73 4.90 0.17 12.09
C GLU A 73 4.95 -0.72 10.84
N VAL A 74 3.79 -0.95 10.24
CA VAL A 74 3.58 -1.86 9.11
C VAL A 74 2.66 -1.23 8.05
N GLU A 75 2.94 -1.51 6.80
CA GLU A 75 2.09 -1.14 5.65
C GLU A 75 2.01 -2.30 4.66
N LEU A 76 0.98 -2.33 3.81
CA LEU A 76 0.96 -3.23 2.66
C LEU A 76 1.63 -2.57 1.46
N CYS A 77 2.31 -3.36 0.62
CA CYS A 77 2.87 -2.88 -0.63
C CYS A 77 1.79 -2.14 -1.45
N ARG A 78 2.01 -0.86 -1.72
CA ARG A 78 1.06 -0.01 -2.43
C ARG A 78 0.94 -0.32 -3.93
N CYS A 79 1.59 -1.37 -4.42
CA CYS A 79 1.42 -1.87 -5.78
C CYS A 79 0.60 -3.17 -5.80
N CYS A 80 1.02 -4.20 -5.08
CA CYS A 80 0.38 -5.52 -5.13
C CYS A 80 -0.60 -5.78 -3.97
N ALA A 81 -0.51 -5.02 -2.88
CA ALA A 81 -1.18 -5.25 -1.60
C ALA A 81 -0.99 -6.66 -1.01
N ALA A 82 -0.08 -7.48 -1.51
CA ALA A 82 0.07 -8.87 -1.11
C ALA A 82 1.24 -9.13 -0.14
N GLU A 83 1.99 -8.08 0.20
CA GLU A 83 3.16 -8.17 1.09
C GLU A 83 3.12 -7.05 2.13
N ALA A 84 3.44 -7.38 3.37
CA ALA A 84 3.65 -6.41 4.43
C ALA A 84 5.08 -5.87 4.41
N LEU A 85 5.20 -4.57 4.67
CA LEU A 85 6.42 -3.79 4.69
C LEU A 85 6.61 -3.20 6.09
N VAL A 86 7.84 -3.15 6.56
CA VAL A 86 8.20 -2.37 7.76
C VAL A 86 8.13 -0.88 7.39
N ALA A 87 7.26 -0.14 8.07
CA ALA A 87 6.96 1.26 7.78
C ALA A 87 7.45 2.23 8.86
N ASN A 88 8.18 1.73 9.88
CA ASN A 88 8.61 2.49 11.06
C ASN A 88 9.78 3.47 10.82
N SER A 89 10.03 3.88 9.58
CA SER A 89 11.13 4.76 9.20
C SER A 89 10.73 5.75 8.12
N HIS A 90 11.26 6.97 8.21
CA HIS A 90 11.14 7.98 7.16
C HIS A 90 11.75 7.52 5.83
N TRP A 91 12.62 6.51 5.87
CA TRP A 91 13.28 5.92 4.69
C TRP A 91 12.55 4.67 4.17
N ALA A 92 11.43 4.28 4.77
CA ALA A 92 10.65 3.15 4.33
C ALA A 92 10.08 3.38 2.93
N HIS A 93 10.15 2.34 2.10
CA HIS A 93 9.55 2.34 0.78
C HIS A 93 8.08 1.87 0.85
N TRP A 94 7.28 2.33 -0.10
CA TRP A 94 5.88 1.90 -0.28
C TRP A 94 5.71 0.59 -1.06
N PHE A 95 6.80 0.01 -1.54
CA PHE A 95 6.79 -1.13 -2.44
C PHE A 95 7.67 -2.25 -1.93
N CYS A 96 7.20 -3.49 -2.10
CA CYS A 96 7.98 -4.69 -1.82
C CYS A 96 9.17 -4.84 -2.78
N ALA A 97 10.04 -5.82 -2.48
CA ALA A 97 11.25 -6.08 -3.25
C ALA A 97 10.99 -6.36 -4.74
N ASP A 98 9.82 -6.92 -5.08
CA ASP A 98 9.44 -7.22 -6.46
C ASP A 98 8.86 -6.02 -7.22
N CYS A 99 8.07 -5.19 -6.54
CA CYS A 99 7.38 -4.06 -7.17
C CYS A 99 8.27 -2.82 -7.27
N LEU A 100 9.15 -2.59 -6.28
CA LEU A 100 10.00 -1.40 -6.22
C LEU A 100 10.89 -1.22 -7.47
N PRO A 101 11.56 -2.26 -8.02
CA PRO A 101 12.34 -2.14 -9.23
C PRO A 101 11.53 -1.66 -10.44
N ARG A 102 10.27 -2.10 -10.56
CA ARG A 102 9.38 -1.71 -11.67
C ARG A 102 9.00 -0.24 -11.59
N VAL A 103 8.67 0.24 -10.40
CA VAL A 103 8.37 1.65 -10.16
C VAL A 103 9.60 2.52 -10.42
N ARG A 104 10.79 2.08 -9.99
CA ARG A 104 12.05 2.79 -10.27
C ARG A 104 12.34 2.87 -11.77
N ALA A 105 12.14 1.78 -12.50
CA ALA A 105 12.32 1.75 -13.95
C ALA A 105 11.36 2.72 -14.66
N LEU A 106 10.09 2.78 -14.23
CA LEU A 106 9.11 3.74 -14.75
C LEU A 106 9.55 5.18 -14.50
N ASN A 107 9.84 5.54 -13.25
CA ASN A 107 10.29 6.90 -12.92
C ASN A 107 11.55 7.30 -13.69
N GLN A 108 12.47 6.35 -13.90
CA GLN A 108 13.66 6.56 -14.72
C GLN A 108 13.31 6.80 -16.19
N ALA A 109 12.39 6.02 -16.78
CA ALA A 109 11.97 6.18 -18.17
C ALA A 109 11.35 7.56 -18.45
N PHE A 110 10.61 8.10 -17.49
CA PHE A 110 10.02 9.45 -17.59
C PHE A 110 10.94 10.57 -17.07
N SER A 111 12.13 10.22 -16.56
CA SER A 111 13.08 11.17 -15.95
C SER A 111 12.45 12.09 -14.89
N ARG A 112 11.39 11.63 -14.22
CA ARG A 112 10.66 12.36 -13.16
C ARG A 112 10.04 11.38 -12.17
N CYS A 113 9.63 11.88 -11.00
CA CYS A 113 8.82 11.10 -10.07
C CYS A 113 7.38 11.01 -10.61
N VAL A 114 7.04 9.90 -11.26
CA VAL A 114 5.67 9.60 -11.71
C VAL A 114 4.88 8.94 -10.59
N ILE A 115 5.51 8.00 -9.90
CA ILE A 115 4.95 7.31 -8.73
C ILE A 115 5.93 7.48 -7.58
N PRO A 116 5.53 8.08 -6.45
CA PRO A 116 6.42 8.18 -5.30
C PRO A 116 6.68 6.79 -4.71
N ILE A 117 7.93 6.54 -4.31
CA ILE A 117 8.45 5.27 -3.79
C ILE A 117 8.51 5.20 -2.27
N GLY A 118 8.24 6.28 -1.54
CA GLY A 118 8.24 6.31 -0.09
C GLY A 118 7.79 7.66 0.49
N TRP A 119 7.71 7.71 1.81
CA TRP A 119 7.12 8.81 2.60
C TRP A 119 7.90 10.13 2.60
N HIS A 120 9.19 10.09 2.33
CA HIS A 120 10.05 11.26 2.40
C HIS A 120 10.43 11.75 0.99
N PRO A 121 10.32 13.06 0.68
CA PRO A 121 10.68 13.60 -0.63
C PRO A 121 12.09 13.20 -1.12
N LEU A 122 13.06 13.11 -0.19
CA LEU A 122 14.42 12.65 -0.50
C LEU A 122 14.48 11.22 -1.05
N VAL A 123 13.64 10.30 -0.57
CA VAL A 123 13.55 8.93 -1.10
C VAL A 123 13.10 8.98 -2.56
N ASN A 124 12.29 9.97 -2.90
CA ASN A 124 11.79 10.24 -4.25
C ASN A 124 12.75 11.05 -5.13
N ARG A 125 13.97 11.32 -4.64
CA ARG A 125 14.98 12.18 -5.29
C ARG A 125 14.51 13.62 -5.54
N VAL A 126 13.54 14.09 -4.78
CA VAL A 126 13.15 15.51 -4.75
C VAL A 126 14.14 16.24 -3.84
N VAL A 127 15.19 16.80 -4.44
CA VAL A 127 16.29 17.48 -3.73
C VAL A 127 16.60 18.80 -4.41
N PHE A 128 16.64 19.88 -3.63
CA PHE A 128 17.18 21.16 -4.10
C PHE A 128 18.70 21.16 -3.99
N ASP A 129 19.40 21.33 -5.12
CA ASP A 129 20.85 21.50 -5.16
C ASP A 129 21.21 22.88 -5.74
N PRO A 130 21.46 23.89 -4.87
CA PRO A 130 21.76 25.25 -5.31
C PRO A 130 23.08 25.38 -6.07
N GLY A 131 24.00 24.41 -5.93
CA GLY A 131 25.26 24.39 -6.67
C GLY A 131 25.09 23.92 -8.11
N ARG A 132 24.04 23.13 -8.38
CA ARG A 132 23.75 22.57 -9.70
C ARG A 132 22.72 23.41 -10.48
N GLN A 133 21.84 24.11 -9.78
CA GLN A 133 20.83 24.99 -10.37
C GLN A 133 20.68 26.27 -9.51
N PRO A 134 21.53 27.29 -9.74
CA PRO A 134 21.41 28.55 -9.04
C PRO A 134 20.30 29.44 -9.64
N GLY A 135 19.58 30.16 -8.79
CA GLY A 135 18.66 31.24 -9.19
C GLY A 135 17.18 31.01 -8.83
N PRO A 136 16.33 32.04 -8.98
CA PRO A 136 14.91 31.99 -8.61
C PRO A 136 14.13 30.89 -9.34
N ASP A 137 14.41 30.68 -10.63
CA ASP A 137 13.73 29.66 -11.45
C ASP A 137 13.97 28.24 -10.93
N ALA A 138 15.15 27.98 -10.34
CA ALA A 138 15.48 26.70 -9.74
C ALA A 138 14.68 26.45 -8.44
N MET A 139 14.43 27.50 -7.66
CA MET A 139 13.58 27.42 -6.47
C MET A 139 12.11 27.17 -6.84
N THR A 140 11.61 27.83 -7.89
CA THR A 140 10.27 27.56 -8.42
C THR A 140 10.16 26.11 -8.90
N ALA A 141 11.10 25.63 -9.73
CA ALA A 141 11.10 24.25 -10.22
C ALA A 141 11.18 23.21 -9.09
N PHE A 142 11.93 23.49 -8.02
CA PHE A 142 11.96 22.64 -6.84
C PHE A 142 10.63 22.66 -6.07
N THR A 143 10.04 23.84 -5.90
CA THR A 143 8.73 24.00 -5.23
C THR A 143 7.65 23.23 -5.98
N ASP A 144 7.63 23.33 -7.31
CA ASP A 144 6.72 22.58 -8.17
C ASP A 144 6.91 21.06 -8.01
N GLN A 145 8.16 20.58 -7.89
CA GLN A 145 8.43 19.17 -7.62
C GLN A 145 7.93 18.72 -6.24
N VAL A 146 8.06 19.57 -5.21
CA VAL A 146 7.55 19.28 -3.86
C VAL A 146 6.02 19.25 -3.85
N LEU A 147 5.37 20.23 -4.48
CA LEU A 147 3.91 20.28 -4.57
C LEU A 147 3.36 19.07 -5.35
N ALA A 148 3.94 18.76 -6.50
CA ALA A 148 3.59 17.57 -7.26
C ALA A 148 3.78 16.28 -6.43
N TYR A 149 4.89 16.18 -5.68
CA TYR A 149 5.09 15.04 -4.77
C TYR A 149 4.00 14.93 -3.70
N LEU A 150 3.58 16.04 -3.10
CA LEU A 150 2.54 16.04 -2.07
C LEU A 150 1.18 15.64 -2.64
N GLU A 151 0.80 16.18 -3.80
CA GLU A 151 -0.44 15.83 -4.50
C GLU A 151 -0.47 14.35 -4.88
N GLU A 152 0.61 13.85 -5.48
CA GLU A 152 0.76 12.42 -5.83
C GLU A 152 0.78 11.53 -4.58
N GLY A 153 1.35 12.01 -3.47
CA GLY A 153 1.36 11.31 -2.19
C GLY A 153 -0.04 11.06 -1.63
N SER A 154 -0.90 12.09 -1.64
CA SER A 154 -2.32 11.97 -1.25
C SER A 154 -3.10 11.06 -2.20
N GLY A 155 -2.85 11.16 -3.50
CA GLY A 155 -3.42 10.24 -4.50
C GLY A 155 -3.02 8.79 -4.25
N MET A 156 -1.77 8.56 -3.86
CA MET A 156 -1.22 7.23 -3.59
C MET A 156 -1.83 6.58 -2.35
N GLU A 157 -2.13 7.34 -1.30
CA GLU A 157 -2.83 6.82 -0.12
C GLU A 157 -4.25 6.37 -0.45
N ALA A 158 -5.01 7.22 -1.15
CA ALA A 158 -6.35 6.87 -1.61
C ALA A 158 -6.35 5.64 -2.53
N TYR A 159 -5.36 5.55 -3.43
CA TYR A 159 -5.15 4.38 -4.28
C TYR A 159 -4.86 3.13 -3.44
N ALA A 160 -3.95 3.20 -2.46
CA ALA A 160 -3.58 2.07 -1.63
C ALA A 160 -4.78 1.52 -0.85
N ILE A 161 -5.61 2.40 -0.27
CA ILE A 161 -6.86 2.01 0.41
C ILE A 161 -7.79 1.27 -0.57
N ALA A 162 -8.02 1.82 -1.76
CA ALA A 162 -8.87 1.20 -2.77
C ALA A 162 -8.32 -0.14 -3.27
N LEU A 163 -7.00 -0.28 -3.37
CA LEU A 163 -6.32 -1.51 -3.74
C LEU A 163 -6.50 -2.59 -2.67
N VAL A 164 -6.29 -2.26 -1.39
CA VAL A 164 -6.48 -3.20 -0.28
C VAL A 164 -7.93 -3.67 -0.22
N LYS A 165 -8.90 -2.74 -0.31
CA LYS A 165 -10.33 -3.05 -0.38
C LYS A 165 -10.66 -4.04 -1.50
N ARG A 166 -10.20 -3.73 -2.72
CA ARG A 166 -10.42 -4.61 -3.89
C ARG A 166 -9.79 -5.98 -3.70
N THR A 167 -8.57 -6.03 -3.20
CA THR A 167 -7.84 -7.27 -2.99
C THR A 167 -8.52 -8.12 -1.93
N ALA A 168 -8.92 -7.53 -0.81
CA ALA A 168 -9.68 -8.21 0.24
C ALA A 168 -10.98 -8.85 -0.30
N GLY A 169 -11.75 -8.09 -1.10
CA GLY A 169 -12.96 -8.62 -1.73
C GLY A 169 -12.69 -9.78 -2.71
N ARG A 170 -11.58 -9.72 -3.48
CA ARG A 170 -11.16 -10.82 -4.36
C ARG A 170 -10.77 -12.09 -3.58
N LEU A 171 -10.12 -11.91 -2.43
CA LEU A 171 -9.76 -13.01 -1.52
C LEU A 171 -10.97 -13.59 -0.77
N GLY A 172 -12.13 -12.92 -0.83
CA GLY A 172 -13.37 -13.39 -0.22
C GLY A 172 -13.62 -12.90 1.20
N PHE A 173 -12.87 -11.90 1.67
CA PHE A 173 -13.16 -11.25 2.94
C PHE A 173 -14.41 -10.37 2.83
N ALA A 174 -15.18 -10.28 3.90
CA ALA A 174 -16.34 -9.40 3.98
C ALA A 174 -15.90 -7.93 3.98
N GLU A 175 -16.63 -7.08 3.25
CA GLU A 175 -16.25 -5.69 2.98
C GLU A 175 -16.06 -4.86 4.25
N ASP A 176 -16.97 -5.00 5.23
CA ASP A 176 -16.99 -4.19 6.44
C ASP A 176 -16.38 -4.89 7.67
N ALA A 177 -15.81 -6.08 7.49
CA ALA A 177 -15.21 -6.84 8.59
C ALA A 177 -13.74 -6.45 8.79
N ASP A 178 -13.32 -6.35 10.05
CA ASP A 178 -11.90 -6.28 10.36
C ASP A 178 -11.23 -7.60 9.97
N ILE A 179 -10.11 -7.51 9.23
CA ILE A 179 -9.38 -8.66 8.73
C ILE A 179 -8.08 -8.79 9.51
N ASP A 180 -7.79 -9.99 10.01
CA ASP A 180 -6.49 -10.26 10.60
C ASP A 180 -5.39 -10.15 9.54
N LEU A 181 -4.32 -9.39 9.81
CA LEU A 181 -3.29 -9.13 8.80
C LEU A 181 -2.59 -10.43 8.37
N ASP A 182 -2.36 -11.37 9.29
CA ASP A 182 -1.67 -12.63 8.96
C ASP A 182 -2.55 -13.52 8.07
N GLN A 183 -3.85 -13.58 8.36
CA GLN A 183 -4.83 -14.27 7.51
C GLN A 183 -4.91 -13.66 6.11
N TYR A 184 -4.94 -12.33 6.03
CA TYR A 184 -4.93 -11.62 4.76
C TYR A 184 -3.69 -11.94 3.93
N LEU A 185 -2.49 -11.88 4.55
CA LEU A 185 -1.23 -12.16 3.86
C LEU A 185 -1.13 -13.62 3.42
N ALA A 186 -1.59 -14.56 4.24
CA ALA A 186 -1.63 -15.98 3.87
C ALA A 186 -2.52 -16.22 2.65
N ALA A 187 -3.74 -15.63 2.63
CA ALA A 187 -4.65 -15.72 1.50
C ALA A 187 -4.08 -15.04 0.25
N ALA A 188 -3.46 -13.86 0.40
CA ALA A 188 -2.83 -13.14 -0.71
C ALA A 188 -1.67 -13.92 -1.33
N GLN A 189 -0.82 -14.56 -0.51
CA GLN A 189 0.29 -15.37 -0.98
C GLN A 189 -0.18 -16.64 -1.70
N LEU A 190 -1.22 -17.30 -1.19
CA LEU A 190 -1.85 -18.42 -1.89
C LEU A 190 -2.44 -17.96 -3.24
N ALA A 191 -3.14 -16.83 -3.25
CA ALA A 191 -3.71 -16.27 -4.47
C ALA A 191 -2.65 -15.88 -5.52
N LEU A 192 -1.48 -15.40 -5.09
CA LEU A 192 -0.33 -15.21 -5.99
C LEU A 192 0.17 -16.53 -6.57
N THR A 193 0.26 -17.57 -5.74
CA THR A 193 0.75 -18.90 -6.14
C THR A 193 -0.19 -19.55 -7.18
N LEU A 194 -1.49 -19.37 -7.01
CA LEU A 194 -2.53 -19.88 -7.90
C LEU A 194 -2.80 -18.98 -9.12
N GLY A 195 -2.08 -17.85 -9.27
CA GLY A 195 -2.28 -16.91 -10.37
C GLY A 195 -3.57 -16.08 -10.28
N VAL A 196 -4.31 -16.17 -9.17
CA VAL A 196 -5.48 -15.33 -8.91
C VAL A 196 -5.06 -13.87 -8.76
N LEU A 197 -3.96 -13.61 -8.03
CA LEU A 197 -3.32 -12.29 -8.01
C LEU A 197 -2.10 -12.31 -8.92
N ASP A 198 -1.90 -11.22 -9.66
CA ASP A 198 -0.74 -11.04 -10.52
C ASP A 198 -0.08 -9.67 -10.26
N LYS A 199 1.21 -9.67 -9.93
CA LYS A 199 1.96 -8.43 -9.62
C LYS A 199 2.19 -7.58 -10.87
N GLY A 200 2.20 -8.16 -12.07
CA GLY A 200 2.26 -7.44 -13.34
C GLY A 200 0.98 -6.68 -13.65
N GLU A 201 -0.16 -7.33 -13.53
CA GLU A 201 -1.48 -6.71 -13.67
C GLU A 201 -1.69 -5.63 -12.60
N ALA A 202 -1.24 -5.87 -11.37
CA ALA A 202 -1.26 -4.89 -10.30
C ALA A 202 -0.39 -3.66 -10.63
N PHE A 203 0.80 -3.87 -11.18
CA PHE A 203 1.67 -2.78 -11.63
C PHE A 203 1.05 -1.99 -12.79
N ALA A 204 0.49 -2.66 -13.80
CA ALA A 204 -0.17 -2.01 -14.93
C ALA A 204 -1.36 -1.12 -14.49
N ARG A 205 -2.12 -1.57 -13.48
CA ARG A 205 -3.18 -0.74 -12.88
C ARG A 205 -2.64 0.48 -12.15
N LEU A 206 -1.55 0.32 -11.41
CA LEU A 206 -0.88 1.43 -10.73
C LEU A 206 -0.40 2.47 -11.75
N THR A 207 0.26 2.04 -12.84
CA THR A 207 0.74 2.97 -13.88
C THR A 207 -0.39 3.69 -14.59
N GLN A 208 -1.52 3.00 -14.85
CA GLN A 208 -2.71 3.61 -15.42
C GLN A 208 -3.31 4.67 -14.48
N GLY A 209 -3.37 4.39 -13.18
CA GLY A 209 -3.85 5.34 -12.18
C GLY A 209 -2.98 6.59 -12.07
N ALA A 210 -1.67 6.45 -12.25
CA ALA A 210 -0.70 7.55 -12.28
C ALA A 210 -0.67 8.33 -13.61
N GLY A 211 -1.56 8.01 -14.56
CA GLY A 211 -1.62 8.67 -15.87
C GLY A 211 -0.41 8.41 -16.78
N ALA A 212 0.39 7.37 -16.48
CA ALA A 212 1.50 6.98 -17.35
C ALA A 212 0.96 6.21 -18.56
N PRO A 213 1.42 6.52 -19.79
CA PRO A 213 1.05 5.73 -20.97
C PRO A 213 1.52 4.27 -20.80
N PRO A 214 0.78 3.30 -21.37
CA PRO A 214 1.19 1.90 -21.32
C PRO A 214 2.56 1.72 -22.00
N THR A 215 3.50 1.09 -21.30
CA THR A 215 4.83 0.72 -21.80
C THR A 215 4.82 -0.68 -22.39
#